data_AF-G7MTN9-F1
#
_entry.id   AF-G7MTN9-F1
#
_cell.length_a   1.000
_cell.length_b   1.000
_cell.length_c   1.000
_cell.angle_alpha   90.00
_cell.angle_beta   90.00
_cell.angle_gamma   90.00
#
_symmetry.space_group_name_H-M   'P 1'
#
loop_
_entity.id
_entity.type
_entity.pdbx_description
1 polymer ?
#
loop_
_entity_poly.entity_id
_entity_poly.type
_entity_poly.pdbx_seq_one_letter_code
_entity_poly.pdbx_strand_id
1 'polypeptide(L)'
;TTRPSRKTDCSCSASDDYLQVIPGHTHLKFLEKLDQLEKQRKDLEETEMLLRAAKSRSNEEDPEQLRLKQNANELQHLELEQMQHRDANLTALAAIGPRKKRPLELGSEGLKYNLLASGTSSLTSHQTVASSKNLPQGLDILYGQEQEMKYSRVLYLALLK
;
A
#
# COMPACT_ATOMS: atom_id res chain seq x y z
N THR A 1 103.14 -15.93 -34.95
CA THR A 1 102.19 -17.00 -35.32
C THR A 1 102.13 -17.94 -34.13
N THR A 2 101.04 -18.40 -33.53
CA THR A 2 99.60 -18.33 -33.75
C THR A 2 98.99 -18.61 -32.37
N ARG A 3 98.12 -17.74 -31.86
CA ARG A 3 97.36 -17.98 -30.63
C ARG A 3 96.12 -18.80 -31.00
N PRO A 4 95.86 -19.99 -30.43
CA PRO A 4 94.59 -20.64 -30.64
C PRO A 4 93.55 -20.20 -29.59
N SER A 5 92.33 -20.17 -30.08
CA SER A 5 91.12 -19.54 -29.55
C SER A 5 90.68 -20.04 -28.18
N ARG A 6 90.09 -19.12 -27.40
CA ARG A 6 89.26 -19.45 -26.24
C ARG A 6 88.05 -20.26 -26.73
N LYS A 7 87.90 -21.49 -26.24
CA LYS A 7 86.64 -22.22 -26.32
C LYS A 7 85.69 -21.59 -25.29
N THR A 8 84.69 -20.87 -25.77
CA THR A 8 83.51 -20.53 -24.97
C THR A 8 82.58 -21.73 -25.05
N ASP A 9 82.80 -22.72 -24.21
CA ASP A 9 81.79 -23.76 -23.96
C ASP A 9 80.84 -23.19 -22.92
N CYS A 10 79.97 -22.26 -23.36
CA CYS A 10 78.82 -21.84 -22.58
C CYS A 10 77.77 -22.93 -22.74
N SER A 11 77.80 -23.93 -21.87
CA SER A 11 76.73 -24.92 -21.75
C SER A 11 75.50 -24.25 -21.16
N CYS A 12 74.70 -23.58 -21.99
CA CYS A 12 73.30 -23.33 -21.68
C CYS A 12 72.51 -24.61 -22.01
N SER A 13 72.70 -25.67 -21.24
CA SER A 13 71.75 -26.78 -21.20
C SER A 13 70.64 -26.42 -20.22
N ALA A 14 69.82 -25.46 -20.59
CA ALA A 14 68.63 -25.12 -19.84
C ALA A 14 67.52 -24.81 -20.84
N SER A 15 66.52 -25.70 -20.84
CA SER A 15 65.15 -25.42 -21.28
C SER A 15 64.75 -25.80 -22.70
N ASP A 16 65.13 -26.98 -23.20
CA ASP A 16 64.40 -27.62 -24.32
C ASP A 16 63.36 -28.66 -23.85
N ASP A 17 63.28 -28.96 -22.55
CA ASP A 17 62.28 -29.88 -22.00
C ASP A 17 60.88 -29.26 -21.84
N TYR A 18 60.76 -27.93 -21.94
CA TYR A 18 59.48 -27.22 -21.88
C TYR A 18 58.72 -27.17 -23.21
N LEU A 19 59.35 -27.62 -24.31
CA LEU A 19 58.72 -27.79 -25.61
C LEU A 19 58.30 -29.25 -25.86
N GLN A 20 57.94 -29.98 -24.79
CA GLN A 20 57.19 -31.21 -24.94
C GLN A 20 55.86 -30.85 -25.61
N VAL A 21 55.80 -31.08 -26.92
CA VAL A 21 54.63 -30.88 -27.78
C VAL A 21 53.44 -31.51 -27.08
N ILE A 22 52.63 -30.65 -26.44
CA ILE A 22 51.38 -31.04 -25.80
C ILE A 22 50.59 -31.77 -26.88
N PRO A 23 50.39 -33.10 -26.76
CA PRO A 23 49.91 -33.89 -27.89
C PRO A 23 48.54 -33.36 -28.29
N GLY A 24 48.30 -33.09 -29.57
CA GLY A 24 47.17 -32.25 -30.05
C GLY A 24 45.79 -32.65 -29.51
N HIS A 25 45.60 -33.93 -29.15
CA HIS A 25 44.39 -34.42 -28.49
C HIS A 25 44.10 -33.74 -27.13
N THR A 26 45.12 -33.32 -26.39
CA THR A 26 44.98 -32.60 -25.11
C THR A 26 44.60 -31.13 -25.32
N HIS A 27 45.14 -30.48 -26.35
CA HIS A 27 44.74 -29.14 -26.74
C HIS A 27 43.28 -29.11 -27.22
N LEU A 28 42.87 -30.11 -28.01
CA LEU A 28 41.47 -30.26 -28.45
C LEU A 28 40.52 -30.49 -27.27
N LYS A 29 40.89 -31.33 -26.29
CA LYS A 29 40.10 -31.53 -25.06
C LYS A 29 39.97 -30.25 -24.22
N PHE A 30 41.00 -29.41 -24.21
CA PHE A 30 40.95 -28.12 -23.51
C PHE A 30 39.96 -27.16 -24.19
N LEU A 31 39.98 -27.09 -25.52
CA LEU A 31 39.00 -26.30 -26.29
C LEU A 31 37.56 -26.79 -26.06
N GLU A 32 37.34 -28.10 -26.11
CA GLU A 32 36.03 -28.70 -25.79
C GLU A 32 35.56 -28.34 -24.37
N LYS A 33 36.48 -28.33 -23.39
CA LYS A 33 36.18 -27.93 -22.01
C LYS A 33 35.80 -26.45 -21.90
N LEU A 34 36.46 -25.58 -22.67
CA LEU A 34 36.12 -24.16 -22.74
C LEU A 34 34.73 -23.94 -23.33
N ASP A 35 34.40 -24.63 -24.43
CA ASP A 35 33.08 -24.55 -25.07
C ASP A 35 31.96 -25.00 -24.11
N GLN A 36 32.20 -26.07 -23.34
CA GLN A 36 31.27 -26.54 -22.31
C GLN A 36 31.04 -25.48 -21.23
N LEU A 37 32.11 -24.84 -20.75
CA LEU A 37 32.02 -23.77 -19.74
C LEU A 37 31.30 -22.54 -20.29
N GLU A 38 31.56 -22.16 -21.54
CA GLU A 38 30.86 -21.04 -22.19
C GLU A 38 29.36 -21.34 -22.32
N LYS A 39 29.01 -22.56 -22.75
CA LYS A 39 27.63 -23.00 -22.84
C LYS A 39 26.94 -22.97 -21.46
N GLN A 40 27.58 -23.52 -20.43
CA GLN A 40 27.03 -23.48 -19.08
C GLN A 40 26.80 -22.05 -18.58
N ARG A 41 27.71 -21.12 -18.90
CA ARG A 41 27.54 -19.72 -18.52
C ARG A 41 26.32 -19.09 -19.19
N LYS A 42 26.10 -19.38 -20.48
CA LYS A 42 24.92 -18.91 -21.22
C LYS A 42 23.64 -19.54 -20.70
N ASP A 43 23.63 -20.85 -20.48
CA ASP A 43 22.47 -21.57 -19.93
C ASP A 43 22.09 -21.02 -18.54
N LEU A 44 23.08 -20.70 -17.69
CA LEU A 44 22.84 -20.07 -16.39
C LEU A 44 22.29 -18.64 -16.51
N GLU A 45 22.82 -17.84 -17.43
CA GLU A 45 22.33 -16.49 -17.69
C GLU A 45 20.89 -16.49 -18.22
N GLU A 46 20.57 -17.42 -19.15
CA GLU A 46 19.22 -17.61 -19.67
C GLU A 46 18.25 -18.08 -18.58
N THR A 47 18.67 -19.04 -17.74
CA THR A 47 17.83 -19.54 -16.64
C THR A 47 17.64 -18.49 -15.54
N GLU A 48 18.66 -17.69 -15.23
CA GLU A 48 18.54 -16.55 -14.31
C GLU A 48 17.58 -15.50 -14.88
N MET A 49 17.65 -15.20 -16.18
CA MET A 49 16.74 -14.27 -16.83
C MET A 49 15.29 -14.76 -16.80
N LEU A 50 15.06 -16.04 -17.09
CA LEU A 50 13.75 -16.68 -17.00
C LEU A 50 13.22 -16.70 -15.56
N LEU A 51 14.06 -17.07 -14.61
CA LEU A 51 13.71 -17.07 -13.18
C LEU A 51 13.42 -15.65 -12.70
N ARG A 52 14.19 -14.66 -13.13
CA ARG A 52 13.94 -13.25 -12.84
C ARG A 52 12.62 -12.79 -13.43
N ALA A 53 12.31 -13.12 -14.67
CA ALA A 53 11.02 -12.79 -15.29
C ALA A 53 9.83 -13.47 -14.56
N ALA A 54 9.97 -14.74 -14.20
CA ALA A 54 8.96 -15.49 -13.45
C ALA A 54 8.78 -14.93 -12.02
N LYS A 55 9.89 -14.63 -11.33
CA LYS A 55 9.93 -14.09 -9.98
C LYS A 55 9.53 -12.61 -9.93
N SER A 56 9.75 -11.83 -10.98
CA SER A 56 9.31 -10.44 -11.08
C SER A 56 7.79 -10.31 -11.00
N ARG A 57 7.03 -11.29 -11.52
CA ARG A 57 5.57 -11.37 -11.30
C ARG A 57 5.18 -11.66 -9.84
N SER A 58 6.14 -12.04 -8.99
CA SER A 58 5.92 -12.39 -7.58
C SER A 58 6.70 -11.51 -6.59
N ASN A 59 7.52 -10.55 -7.06
CA ASN A 59 8.43 -9.72 -6.24
C ASN A 59 8.31 -8.21 -6.52
N GLU A 60 7.51 -7.77 -7.49
CA GLU A 60 6.75 -6.55 -7.21
C GLU A 60 5.84 -6.90 -6.03
N GLU A 61 6.01 -6.24 -4.89
CA GLU A 61 4.85 -5.97 -4.04
C GLU A 61 3.83 -5.34 -4.98
N ASP A 62 2.89 -6.18 -5.40
CA ASP A 62 1.88 -5.88 -6.40
C ASP A 62 1.30 -4.49 -6.04
N PRO A 63 1.21 -3.52 -6.96
CA PRO A 63 0.51 -2.27 -6.67
C PRO A 63 -0.86 -2.52 -6.04
N GLU A 64 -1.48 -3.68 -6.31
CA GLU A 64 -2.68 -4.13 -5.61
C GLU A 64 -2.45 -4.48 -4.13
N GLN A 65 -1.35 -5.11 -3.76
CA GLN A 65 -1.04 -5.46 -2.37
C GLN A 65 -0.78 -4.21 -1.51
N LEU A 66 -0.16 -3.17 -2.07
CA LEU A 66 -0.03 -1.88 -1.40
C LEU A 66 -1.41 -1.24 -1.17
N ARG A 67 -2.29 -1.26 -2.18
CA ARG A 67 -3.67 -0.74 -2.07
C ARG A 67 -4.50 -1.54 -1.07
N LEU A 68 -4.37 -2.86 -1.04
CA LEU A 68 -5.02 -3.75 -0.07
C LEU A 68 -4.58 -3.42 1.36
N LYS A 69 -3.27 -3.24 1.58
CA LYS A 69 -2.73 -2.83 2.89
C LYS A 69 -3.22 -1.45 3.30
N GLN A 70 -3.24 -0.48 2.38
CA GLN A 70 -3.77 0.85 2.64
C GLN A 70 -5.27 0.80 2.99
N ASN A 71 -6.07 0.06 2.21
CA ASN A 71 -7.50 -0.11 2.44
C ASN A 71 -7.78 -0.78 3.80
N ALA A 72 -7.01 -1.81 4.16
CA ALA A 72 -7.12 -2.47 5.46
C ALA A 72 -6.86 -1.50 6.62
N ASN A 73 -5.84 -0.64 6.50
CA ASN A 73 -5.57 0.40 7.51
C ASN A 73 -6.67 1.46 7.57
N GLU A 74 -7.17 1.92 6.42
CA GLU A 74 -8.27 2.89 6.35
C GLU A 74 -9.55 2.32 6.98
N LEU A 75 -9.89 1.07 6.69
CA LEU A 75 -11.04 0.39 7.28
C LEU A 75 -10.90 0.25 8.80
N GLN A 76 -9.72 -0.15 9.29
CA GLN A 76 -9.44 -0.27 10.71
C GLN A 76 -9.54 1.08 11.43
N HIS A 77 -9.04 2.15 10.80
CA HIS A 77 -9.15 3.51 11.34
C HIS A 77 -10.61 3.96 11.43
N LEU A 78 -11.40 3.72 10.38
CA LEU A 78 -12.83 4.04 10.36
C LEU A 78 -13.62 3.28 11.43
N GLU A 79 -13.31 2.01 11.66
CA GLU A 79 -13.94 1.21 12.71
C GLU A 79 -13.64 1.78 14.11
N LEU A 80 -12.38 2.13 14.37
CA LEU A 80 -11.98 2.74 15.64
C LEU A 80 -12.69 4.07 15.87
N GLU A 81 -12.76 4.94 14.86
CA GLU A 81 -13.44 6.22 14.94
C GLU A 81 -14.95 6.04 15.16
N GLN A 82 -15.57 5.06 14.50
CA GLN A 82 -16.97 4.72 14.73
C GLN A 82 -17.24 4.28 16.18
N MET A 83 -16.35 3.45 16.76
CA MET A 83 -16.45 3.06 18.17
C MET A 83 -16.32 4.29 19.08
N GLN A 84 -15.30 5.12 18.87
CA GLN A 84 -15.10 6.34 19.66
C GLN A 84 -16.31 7.27 19.59
N HIS A 85 -16.91 7.43 18.41
CA HIS A 85 -18.11 8.25 18.25
C HIS A 85 -19.32 7.64 18.99
N ARG A 86 -19.51 6.32 18.95
CA ARG A 86 -20.55 5.64 19.74
C ARG A 86 -20.33 5.84 21.24
N ASP A 87 -19.10 5.69 21.71
CA ASP A 87 -18.72 5.84 23.12
C ASP A 87 -18.91 7.29 23.59
N ALA A 88 -18.52 8.27 22.77
CA ALA A 88 -18.74 9.69 23.02
C ALA A 88 -20.24 10.01 23.15
N ASN A 89 -21.09 9.43 22.29
CA ASN A 89 -22.54 9.62 22.36
C ASN A 89 -23.16 9.00 23.61
N LEU A 90 -22.74 7.79 23.98
CA LEU A 90 -23.16 7.15 25.23
C LEU A 90 -22.79 8.01 26.43
N THR A 91 -21.56 8.53 26.44
CA THR A 91 -21.07 9.44 27.48
C THR A 91 -21.86 10.75 27.51
N ALA A 92 -22.18 11.33 26.35
CA ALA A 92 -22.99 12.54 26.27
C ALA A 92 -24.41 12.33 26.81
N LEU A 93 -25.06 11.21 26.50
CA LEU A 93 -26.37 10.86 27.04
C LEU A 93 -26.34 10.68 28.56
N ALA A 94 -25.31 10.01 29.08
CA ALA A 94 -25.09 9.88 30.53
C ALA A 94 -24.84 11.25 31.19
N ALA A 95 -24.06 12.12 30.55
CA ALA A 95 -23.74 13.45 31.05
C ALA A 95 -24.93 14.43 31.00
N ILE A 96 -25.84 14.31 30.03
CA ILE A 96 -27.06 15.12 29.96
C ILE A 96 -27.95 14.87 31.19
N GLY A 97 -28.01 13.63 31.69
CA GLY A 97 -28.75 13.24 32.89
C GLY A 97 -30.24 13.60 32.88
N PRO A 98 -31.00 13.29 33.95
CA PRO A 98 -32.36 13.80 34.13
C PRO A 98 -32.32 15.33 34.22
N ARG A 99 -32.58 16.00 33.09
CA ARG A 99 -32.59 17.46 32.98
C ARG A 99 -33.66 18.06 33.91
N LYS A 100 -33.26 18.53 35.09
CA LYS A 100 -33.97 19.65 35.72
C LYS A 100 -33.76 20.87 34.84
N LYS A 101 -34.80 21.27 34.11
CA LYS A 101 -34.86 22.57 33.44
C LYS A 101 -34.58 23.62 34.52
N ARG A 102 -33.35 24.12 34.62
CA ARG A 102 -33.14 25.41 35.27
C ARG A 102 -33.85 26.42 34.36
N PRO A 103 -34.79 27.21 34.88
CA PRO A 103 -35.30 28.35 34.14
C PRO A 103 -34.10 29.17 33.65
N LEU A 104 -34.09 29.55 32.38
CA LEU A 104 -33.25 30.64 31.93
C LEU A 104 -33.68 31.86 32.76
N GLU A 105 -32.88 32.25 33.73
CA GLU A 105 -32.91 33.57 34.35
C GLU A 105 -32.53 34.59 33.28
N LEU A 106 -33.49 34.91 32.42
CA LEU A 106 -33.61 36.24 31.85
C LEU A 106 -34.59 37.00 32.73
N GLY A 107 -34.04 37.66 33.75
CA GLY A 107 -34.45 38.94 34.29
C GLY A 107 -35.95 39.21 34.54
N SER A 108 -36.22 39.40 35.83
CA SER A 108 -37.07 40.46 36.39
C SER A 108 -38.59 40.22 36.50
N GLU A 109 -39.00 40.22 37.77
CA GLU A 109 -40.29 40.63 38.34
C GLU A 109 -41.50 39.70 38.26
N GLY A 110 -41.73 39.00 39.37
CA GLY A 110 -42.94 39.17 40.18
C GLY A 110 -44.24 38.44 39.75
N LEU A 111 -45.07 38.14 40.75
CA LEU A 111 -46.45 37.58 40.70
C LEU A 111 -46.48 36.03 40.78
N LYS A 112 -46.35 35.44 41.97
CA LYS A 112 -47.41 35.16 42.97
C LYS A 112 -48.50 34.15 42.52
N TYR A 113 -48.56 33.07 43.31
CA TYR A 113 -49.67 32.19 43.71
C TYR A 113 -50.29 31.13 42.77
N ASN A 114 -50.60 30.00 43.43
CA ASN A 114 -51.64 28.98 43.21
C ASN A 114 -51.34 27.72 42.38
N LEU A 115 -51.01 26.64 43.12
CA LEU A 115 -51.90 25.51 43.43
C LEU A 115 -52.90 25.03 42.35
N LEU A 116 -52.70 23.76 41.94
CA LEU A 116 -53.67 22.76 41.44
C LEU A 116 -54.68 23.20 40.37
N ALA A 117 -54.59 22.64 39.16
CA ALA A 117 -55.76 22.15 38.42
C ALA A 117 -55.37 21.33 37.18
N SER A 118 -56.15 20.27 36.97
CA SER A 118 -56.31 19.45 35.77
C SER A 118 -56.37 20.22 34.45
N GLY A 119 -56.16 19.50 33.36
CA GLY A 119 -56.95 19.75 32.16
C GLY A 119 -56.16 19.66 30.87
N THR A 120 -56.48 18.63 30.12
CA THR A 120 -56.20 18.44 28.70
C THR A 120 -56.40 19.71 27.87
N SER A 121 -55.50 19.99 26.93
CA SER A 121 -55.91 20.46 25.60
C SER A 121 -54.77 20.31 24.59
N SER A 122 -55.16 19.67 23.50
CA SER A 122 -54.43 19.43 22.28
C SER A 122 -54.37 20.68 21.39
N LEU A 123 -53.40 20.66 20.47
CA LEU A 123 -53.40 21.21 19.11
C LEU A 123 -52.48 22.42 18.78
N THR A 124 -51.78 22.20 17.66
CA THR A 124 -51.31 23.13 16.60
C THR A 124 -50.02 23.94 16.75
N SER A 125 -49.01 23.45 16.02
CA SER A 125 -48.12 24.14 15.05
C SER A 125 -47.88 25.65 15.19
N HIS A 126 -46.62 26.07 15.28
CA HIS A 126 -45.79 26.50 14.14
C HIS A 126 -44.41 26.97 14.65
N GLN A 127 -43.37 26.50 13.97
CA GLN A 127 -41.95 26.84 14.19
C GLN A 127 -41.66 28.29 13.83
N THR A 128 -40.71 28.92 14.51
CA THR A 128 -39.59 29.61 13.85
C THR A 128 -38.39 29.66 14.81
N VAL A 129 -37.38 28.81 14.57
CA VAL A 129 -36.07 28.95 15.21
C VAL A 129 -35.08 29.27 14.11
N ALA A 130 -34.33 30.35 14.33
CA ALA A 130 -33.36 30.90 13.39
C ALA A 130 -32.43 29.82 12.84
N SER A 131 -32.31 29.79 11.51
CA SER A 131 -31.44 28.91 10.74
C SER A 131 -29.97 29.23 11.03
N SER A 132 -29.35 28.48 11.95
CA SER A 132 -27.90 28.35 11.99
C SER A 132 -27.49 27.45 10.82
N LYS A 133 -27.03 28.07 9.73
CA LYS A 133 -26.56 27.37 8.52
C LYS A 133 -25.23 26.67 8.81
N ASN A 134 -25.28 25.54 9.52
CA ASN A 134 -24.24 24.54 9.41
C ASN A 134 -24.63 23.64 8.23
N LEU A 135 -24.09 23.95 7.05
CA LEU A 135 -24.19 23.07 5.89
C LEU A 135 -23.50 21.75 6.29
N PRO A 136 -24.19 20.60 6.32
CA PRO A 136 -23.58 19.38 6.79
C PRO A 136 -22.52 18.95 5.77
N GLN A 137 -21.30 18.83 6.26
CA GLN A 137 -20.08 18.38 5.59
C GLN A 137 -20.20 16.97 4.94
N GLY A 138 -21.39 16.35 5.00
CA GLY A 138 -21.72 15.06 4.38
C GLY A 138 -22.52 15.14 3.08
N LEU A 139 -23.00 16.32 2.65
CA LEU A 139 -23.64 16.44 1.32
C LEU A 139 -22.63 16.18 0.19
N ASP A 140 -21.37 16.60 0.38
CA ASP A 140 -20.30 16.34 -0.59
C ASP A 140 -19.96 14.84 -0.69
N ILE A 141 -20.02 14.12 0.42
CA ILE A 141 -19.82 12.66 0.46
C ILE A 141 -20.96 11.94 -0.26
N LEU A 142 -22.21 12.35 0.00
CA LEU A 142 -23.38 11.76 -0.65
C LEU A 142 -23.39 12.05 -2.16
N TYR A 143 -23.01 13.27 -2.56
CA TYR A 143 -22.91 13.65 -3.98
C TYR A 143 -21.74 12.96 -4.69
N GLY A 144 -20.60 12.79 -4.00
CA GLY A 144 -19.45 12.03 -4.51
C GLY A 144 -19.78 10.55 -4.73
N GLN A 145 -20.47 9.93 -3.78
CA GLN A 145 -20.94 8.55 -3.88
C GLN A 145 -21.96 8.37 -5.02
N GLU A 146 -22.88 9.32 -5.23
CA GLU A 146 -23.80 9.30 -6.38
C GLU A 146 -23.07 9.41 -7.72
N GLN A 147 -21.99 10.19 -7.83
CA GLN A 147 -21.23 10.35 -9.07
C GLN A 147 -20.53 9.06 -9.50
N GLU A 148 -19.96 8.30 -8.56
CA GLU A 148 -19.33 7.00 -8.85
C GLU A 148 -20.35 5.96 -9.36
N MET A 149 -21.56 5.95 -8.79
CA MET A 149 -22.61 4.98 -9.14
C MET A 149 -23.32 5.26 -10.47
N LYS A 150 -23.17 6.46 -11.05
CA LYS A 150 -23.75 6.79 -12.37
C LYS A 150 -23.15 5.95 -13.49
N TYR A 151 -21.85 5.65 -13.42
CA TYR A 151 -21.18 4.78 -14.38
C TYR A 151 -21.62 3.33 -14.23
N SER A 152 -21.80 2.84 -13.00
CA SER A 152 -22.38 1.52 -12.72
C SER A 152 -23.77 1.36 -13.38
N ARG A 153 -24.65 2.36 -13.23
CA ARG A 153 -25.99 2.32 -13.83
C ARG A 153 -25.98 2.34 -15.36
N VAL A 154 -25.11 3.17 -15.97
CA VAL A 154 -24.96 3.23 -17.44
C VAL A 154 -24.39 1.92 -17.99
N LEU A 155 -23.37 1.35 -17.33
CA LEU A 155 -22.79 0.05 -17.70
C LEU A 155 -23.79 -1.10 -17.52
N TYR A 156 -24.58 -1.08 -16.44
CA TYR A 156 -25.64 -2.06 -16.18
C TYR A 156 -26.74 -2.03 -17.25
N LEU A 157 -27.18 -0.84 -17.67
CA LEU A 157 -28.15 -0.69 -18.76
C LEU A 157 -27.57 -1.10 -20.13
N ALA A 158 -26.26 -0.91 -20.36
CA ALA A 158 -25.61 -1.34 -21.59
C ALA A 158 -25.48 -2.87 -21.68
N LEU A 159 -25.34 -3.57 -20.55
CA LEU A 159 -25.23 -5.02 -20.49
C LEU A 159 -26.58 -5.75 -20.66
N LEU A 160 -27.69 -5.03 -20.46
CA LEU A 160 -29.06 -5.54 -20.58
C LEU A 160 -29.66 -5.34 -21.98
N LYS A 161 -28.82 -5.08 -22.99
CA LYS A 161 -29.23 -4.83 -24.37
C LYS A 161 -28.78 -5.94 -25.30
#